data_AF-A0A0N0SK74-F1
#
_entry.id   AF-A0A0N0SK74-F1
#
_cell.length_a   1.000
_cell.length_b   1.000
_cell.length_c   1.000
_cell.angle_alpha   90.00
_cell.angle_beta   90.00
_cell.angle_gamma   90.00
#
_symmetry.space_group_name_H-M   'P 1'
#
loop_
_entity.id
_entity.type
_entity.pdbx_description
1 polymer ?
#
loop_
_entity_poly.entity_id
_entity_poly.type
_entity_poly.pdbx_seq_one_letter_code
_entity_poly.pdbx_strand_id
1 'polypeptide(L)'
;MPPHCDSLDGPVVTAARKALEGRDVDQVLPYVPEEGEPEVREAFSLTARARTHGREAQEVADRWFFETVVRVHRSGEGAPFTGLKPAGLDVGPVIPAAERALEAGSADELTGALCGIIREQVEERHRRAMRLKEHATEGVDAAREFVEASLGLQVWAHRVYKQAIAVPHAPTRRS
;
A
#
# COMPACT_ATOMS: atom_id res chain seq x y z
N MET A 1 -3.24 4.56 -0.25
CA MET A 1 -1.78 4.46 -0.05
C MET A 1 -1.41 2.99 0.11
N PRO A 2 -0.22 2.54 -0.34
CA PRO A 2 0.12 1.12 -0.36
C PRO A 2 0.09 0.50 1.06
N PRO A 3 -0.53 -0.67 1.26
CA PRO A 3 -0.71 -1.34 2.56
C PRO A 3 0.57 -1.85 3.30
N HIS A 4 1.71 -1.16 3.21
CA HIS A 4 2.93 -1.64 3.88
C HIS A 4 3.92 -0.56 4.34
N CYS A 5 3.52 0.71 4.36
CA CYS A 5 4.39 1.80 4.82
C CYS A 5 4.87 1.67 6.28
N ASP A 6 4.26 0.81 7.08
CA ASP A 6 4.58 0.52 8.48
C ASP A 6 5.38 -0.78 8.70
N SER A 7 5.85 -1.43 7.63
CA SER A 7 6.67 -2.65 7.69
C SER A 7 8.17 -2.36 7.69
N LEU A 8 8.97 -3.26 8.27
CA LEU A 8 10.44 -3.16 8.35
C LEU A 8 11.15 -3.12 6.99
N ASP A 9 10.52 -3.67 5.96
CA ASP A 9 10.94 -3.66 4.55
C ASP A 9 10.14 -2.67 3.69
N GLY A 10 9.21 -1.94 4.30
CA GLY A 10 8.41 -0.92 3.62
C GLY A 10 9.21 0.31 3.20
N PRO A 11 8.63 1.16 2.34
CA PRO A 11 9.34 2.28 1.73
C PRO A 11 9.81 3.32 2.76
N VAL A 12 9.00 3.58 3.80
CA VAL A 12 9.32 4.54 4.87
C VAL A 12 10.54 4.09 5.66
N VAL A 13 10.56 2.82 6.09
CA VAL A 13 11.69 2.26 6.86
C VAL A 13 12.94 2.13 6.00
N THR A 14 12.78 1.76 4.73
CA THR A 14 13.89 1.72 3.77
C THR A 14 14.53 3.10 3.60
N ALA A 15 13.74 4.16 3.47
CA ALA A 15 14.24 5.53 3.43
C ALA A 15 14.91 5.95 4.74
N ALA A 16 14.28 5.65 5.88
CA ALA A 16 14.84 5.93 7.21
C ALA A 16 16.20 5.23 7.44
N ARG A 17 16.33 3.99 6.99
CA ARG A 17 17.57 3.22 7.07
C ARG A 17 18.67 3.85 6.21
N LYS A 18 18.37 4.16 4.95
CA LYS A 18 19.29 4.84 4.03
C LYS A 18 19.73 6.20 4.59
N ALA A 19 18.81 6.96 5.17
CA ALA A 19 19.11 8.24 5.81
C ALA A 19 20.16 8.07 6.93
N LEU A 20 19.98 7.09 7.81
CA LEU A 20 20.92 6.85 8.90
C LEU A 20 22.29 6.34 8.42
N GLU A 21 22.30 5.46 7.42
CA GLU A 21 23.53 4.94 6.79
C GLU A 21 24.31 6.04 6.06
N GLY A 22 23.60 6.90 5.34
CA GLY A 22 24.15 8.04 4.60
C GLY A 22 24.45 9.26 5.46
N ARG A 23 23.99 9.28 6.73
CA ARG A 23 24.02 10.46 7.61
C ARG A 23 23.34 11.69 6.98
N ASP A 24 22.24 11.44 6.26
CA ASP A 24 21.49 12.44 5.52
C ASP A 24 19.99 12.28 5.80
N VAL A 25 19.46 13.13 6.69
CA VAL A 25 18.05 13.08 7.10
C VAL A 25 17.11 13.44 5.94
N ASP A 26 17.56 14.21 4.95
CA ASP A 26 16.70 14.70 3.88
C ASP A 26 16.20 13.56 2.98
N GLN A 27 16.81 12.37 3.05
CA GLN A 27 16.33 11.16 2.36
C GLN A 27 15.00 10.62 2.91
N VAL A 28 14.67 10.88 4.18
CA VAL A 28 13.45 10.34 4.82
C VAL A 28 12.34 11.39 4.96
N LEU A 29 12.67 12.68 4.95
CA LEU A 29 11.67 13.75 5.12
C LEU A 29 10.53 13.76 4.09
N PRO A 30 10.72 13.37 2.81
CA PRO A 30 9.61 13.27 1.85
C PRO A 30 8.51 12.29 2.26
N TYR A 31 8.78 11.40 3.23
CA TYR A 31 7.82 10.43 3.74
C TYR A 31 7.04 10.95 4.94
N VAL A 32 7.23 12.18 5.42
CA VAL A 32 6.46 12.73 6.54
C VAL A 32 5.76 14.03 6.16
N PRO A 33 4.65 14.39 6.82
CA PRO A 33 4.07 15.73 6.69
C PRO A 33 5.08 16.81 7.10
N GLU A 34 4.97 18.00 6.52
CA GLU A 34 5.86 19.14 6.77
C GLU A 34 5.92 19.49 8.27
N GLU A 35 4.77 19.43 8.95
CA GLU A 35 4.65 19.68 10.39
C GLU A 35 5.37 18.63 11.24
N GLY A 36 5.61 17.44 10.68
CA GLY A 36 6.33 16.33 11.33
C GLY A 36 7.85 16.36 11.11
N GLU A 37 8.36 17.18 10.20
CA GLU A 37 9.80 17.25 9.92
C GLU A 37 10.66 17.59 11.14
N PRO A 38 10.29 18.56 12.02
CA PRO A 38 11.12 18.89 13.18
C PRO A 38 11.34 17.70 14.11
N GLU A 39 10.29 16.90 14.35
CA GLU A 39 10.34 15.71 15.18
C GLU A 39 11.26 14.64 14.57
N VAL A 40 11.17 14.42 13.25
CA VAL A 40 12.04 13.47 12.55
C VAL A 40 13.50 13.92 12.56
N ARG A 41 13.79 15.21 12.38
CA ARG A 41 15.15 15.75 12.44
C ARG A 41 15.78 15.59 13.82
N GLU A 42 15.01 15.85 14.88
CA GLU A 42 15.46 15.63 16.25
C GLU A 42 15.75 14.15 16.52
N ALA A 43 14.80 13.27 16.18
CA ALA A 43 14.96 11.84 16.35
C ALA A 43 16.17 11.29 15.58
N PHE A 44 16.37 11.76 14.34
CA PHE A 44 17.53 11.41 13.53
C PHE A 44 18.86 11.76 14.22
N SER A 45 18.97 12.99 14.75
CA SER A 45 20.17 13.46 15.45
C SER A 45 20.48 12.64 16.70
N LEU A 46 19.45 12.34 17.51
CA LEU A 46 19.59 11.51 18.71
C LEU A 46 20.02 10.07 18.35
N THR A 47 19.36 9.48 17.36
CA THR A 47 19.70 8.14 16.87
C THR A 47 21.13 8.09 16.33
N ALA A 48 21.53 9.05 15.49
CA ALA A 48 22.88 9.10 14.93
C ALA A 48 23.98 9.10 16.01
N ARG A 49 23.75 9.79 17.14
CA ARG A 49 24.65 9.77 18.30
C ARG A 49 24.61 8.44 19.05
N ALA A 50 23.42 7.96 19.38
CA ALA A 50 23.22 6.74 20.16
C ALA A 50 23.82 5.50 19.48
N ARG A 51 23.68 5.40 18.15
CA ARG A 51 24.20 4.30 17.33
C ARG A 51 25.72 4.11 17.42
N THR A 52 26.47 5.12 17.85
CA THR A 52 27.93 5.04 17.97
C THR A 52 28.41 4.21 19.18
N HIS A 53 27.51 3.88 20.11
CA HIS A 53 27.83 3.20 21.37
C HIS A 53 27.77 1.65 21.29
N GLY A 54 27.95 1.08 20.10
CA GLY A 54 28.01 -0.36 19.87
C GLY A 54 26.74 -0.94 19.25
N ARG A 55 26.79 -2.25 18.96
CA ARG A 55 25.78 -2.93 18.13
C ARG A 55 24.38 -2.94 18.76
N GLU A 56 24.28 -3.22 20.05
CA GLU A 56 22.99 -3.25 20.77
C GLU A 56 22.37 -1.85 20.82
N ALA A 57 23.18 -0.82 21.10
CA ALA A 57 22.73 0.57 21.08
C ALA A 57 22.24 0.99 19.69
N GLN A 58 22.96 0.56 18.63
CA GLN A 58 22.53 0.78 17.26
C GLN A 58 21.19 0.12 16.96
N GLU A 59 20.99 -1.14 17.32
CA GLU A 59 19.74 -1.86 17.05
C GLU A 59 18.54 -1.18 17.72
N VAL A 60 18.67 -0.78 18.99
CA VAL A 60 17.61 -0.08 19.74
C VAL A 60 17.35 1.31 19.14
N ALA A 61 18.40 2.08 18.85
CA ALA A 61 18.26 3.43 18.31
C ALA A 61 17.65 3.44 16.89
N ASP A 62 18.04 2.49 16.04
CA ASP A 62 17.50 2.32 14.70
C ASP A 62 16.01 1.99 14.76
N ARG A 63 15.64 1.02 15.60
CA ARG A 63 14.25 0.62 15.75
C ARG A 63 13.39 1.76 16.27
N TRP A 64 13.86 2.49 17.29
CA TRP A 64 13.16 3.66 17.80
C TRP A 64 12.96 4.75 16.73
N PHE A 65 13.98 4.98 15.89
CA PHE A 65 13.86 5.93 14.78
C PHE A 65 12.83 5.47 13.74
N PHE A 66 12.86 4.19 13.35
CA PHE A 66 11.90 3.63 12.39
C PHE A 66 10.47 3.75 12.91
N GLU A 67 10.23 3.40 14.18
CA GLU A 67 8.92 3.56 14.83
C GLU A 67 8.47 5.03 14.84
N THR A 68 9.40 5.96 15.09
CA THR A 68 9.12 7.40 15.08
C THR A 68 8.70 7.89 13.70
N VAL A 69 9.49 7.61 12.66
CA VAL A 69 9.18 8.04 11.28
C VAL A 69 7.87 7.41 10.80
N VAL A 70 7.65 6.12 11.05
CA VAL A 70 6.40 5.43 10.67
C VAL A 70 5.20 6.04 11.39
N ARG A 71 5.32 6.34 12.69
CA ARG A 71 4.23 6.99 13.43
C ARG A 71 3.89 8.36 12.84
N VAL A 72 4.89 9.18 12.54
CA VAL A 72 4.71 10.52 11.96
C VAL A 72 4.09 10.43 10.56
N HIS A 73 4.61 9.52 9.72
CA HIS A 73 4.04 9.22 8.40
C HIS A 73 2.56 8.85 8.51
N ARG A 74 2.23 7.87 9.36
CA ARG A 74 0.85 7.37 9.53
C ARG A 74 -0.10 8.43 10.06
N SER A 75 0.38 9.28 10.96
CA SER A 75 -0.38 10.44 11.44
C SER A 75 -0.72 11.41 10.31
N GLY A 76 0.21 11.66 9.38
CA GLY A 76 -0.03 12.47 8.18
C GLY A 76 -1.09 11.88 7.25
N GLU A 77 -1.29 10.56 7.29
CA GLU A 77 -2.36 9.86 6.56
C GLU A 77 -3.70 9.83 7.30
N GLY A 78 -3.77 10.40 8.50
CA GLY A 78 -4.93 10.26 9.38
C GLY A 78 -5.14 8.83 9.90
N ALA A 79 -4.09 7.99 9.87
CA ALA A 79 -4.14 6.60 10.29
C ALA A 79 -3.45 6.40 11.65
N PRO A 80 -3.99 5.52 12.53
CA PRO A 80 -3.36 5.22 13.80
C PRO A 80 -2.06 4.43 13.59
N PHE A 81 -1.05 4.73 14.42
CA PHE A 81 0.13 3.89 14.53
C PHE A 81 -0.17 2.68 15.41
N THR A 82 0.00 1.46 14.86
CA THR A 82 -0.28 0.19 15.56
C THR A 82 0.97 -0.66 15.74
N GLY A 83 2.13 0.01 15.84
CA GLY A 83 3.43 -0.63 15.92
C GLY A 83 4.04 -0.94 14.55
N LEU A 84 5.37 -1.13 14.56
CA LEU A 84 6.14 -1.51 13.38
C LEU A 84 5.89 -2.97 13.02
N LYS A 85 5.53 -3.23 11.76
CA LYS A 85 5.24 -4.58 11.27
C LYS A 85 6.51 -5.31 10.87
N PRO A 86 6.55 -6.65 10.98
CA PRO A 86 7.69 -7.44 10.51
C PRO A 86 7.89 -7.27 9.00
N ALA A 87 9.11 -7.59 8.54
CA ALA A 87 9.38 -7.68 7.12
C ALA A 87 8.72 -8.94 6.50
N GLY A 88 8.51 -8.92 5.18
CA GLY A 88 7.98 -10.06 4.43
C GLY A 88 6.47 -10.21 4.52
N LEU A 89 5.73 -9.11 4.76
CA LEU A 89 4.27 -9.15 4.66
C LEU A 89 3.84 -9.42 3.22
N ASP A 90 2.83 -10.27 3.04
CA ASP A 90 2.20 -10.45 1.74
C ASP A 90 1.33 -9.22 1.41
N VAL A 91 1.81 -8.44 0.46
CA VAL A 91 1.16 -7.22 -0.05
C VAL A 91 0.41 -7.46 -1.36
N GLY A 92 0.31 -8.72 -1.78
CA GLY A 92 -0.22 -9.13 -3.07
C GLY A 92 0.71 -8.79 -4.23
N PRO A 93 0.34 -9.20 -5.47
CA PRO A 93 1.23 -9.10 -6.62
C PRO A 93 1.33 -7.69 -7.23
N VAL A 94 0.34 -6.83 -6.97
CA VAL A 94 0.21 -5.52 -7.64
C VAL A 94 1.19 -4.49 -7.08
N ILE A 95 1.47 -4.50 -5.77
CA ILE A 95 2.40 -3.53 -5.17
C ILE A 95 3.84 -3.75 -5.63
N PRO A 96 4.39 -4.98 -5.56
CA PRO A 96 5.74 -5.22 -6.07
C PRO A 96 5.85 -4.94 -7.58
N ALA A 97 4.81 -5.22 -8.36
CA ALA A 97 4.78 -4.89 -9.78
C ALA A 97 4.77 -3.36 -10.01
N ALA A 98 4.07 -2.59 -9.19
CA ALA A 98 4.06 -1.14 -9.27
C ALA A 98 5.41 -0.54 -8.89
N GLU A 99 6.07 -1.07 -7.86
CA GLU A 99 7.41 -0.64 -7.46
C GLU A 99 8.45 -0.91 -8.55
N ARG A 100 8.44 -2.11 -9.13
CA ARG A 100 9.29 -2.45 -10.29
C ARG A 100 9.00 -1.58 -11.50
N ALA A 101 7.73 -1.27 -11.76
CA ALA A 101 7.35 -0.41 -12.87
C ALA A 101 7.91 1.01 -12.72
N LEU A 102 7.89 1.56 -11.50
CA LEU A 102 8.47 2.87 -11.19
C LEU A 102 10.00 2.84 -11.31
N GLU A 103 10.65 1.80 -10.80
CA GLU A 103 12.11 1.64 -10.88
C GLU A 103 12.60 1.45 -12.33
N ALA A 104 11.89 0.65 -13.12
CA ALA A 104 12.23 0.39 -14.52
C ALA A 104 11.79 1.52 -15.48
N GLY A 105 10.96 2.46 -15.02
CA GLY A 105 10.36 3.49 -15.87
C GLY A 105 9.43 2.94 -16.96
N SER A 106 8.89 1.72 -16.77
CA SER A 106 7.96 1.06 -17.69
C SER A 106 6.74 0.52 -16.94
N ALA A 107 5.56 0.77 -17.48
CA ALA A 107 4.29 0.32 -16.90
C ALA A 107 3.88 -1.11 -17.34
N ASP A 108 4.66 -1.77 -18.21
CA ASP A 108 4.23 -3.00 -18.90
C ASP A 108 3.89 -4.14 -17.94
N GLU A 109 4.75 -4.41 -16.97
CA GLU A 109 4.55 -5.50 -15.99
C GLU A 109 3.29 -5.24 -15.14
N LEU A 110 3.17 -4.02 -14.60
CA LEU A 110 2.00 -3.60 -13.82
C LEU A 110 0.70 -3.70 -14.63
N THR A 111 0.74 -3.26 -15.88
CA THR A 111 -0.41 -3.33 -16.80
C THR A 111 -0.81 -4.78 -17.04
N GLY A 112 0.16 -5.65 -17.33
CA GLY A 112 -0.07 -7.07 -17.53
C GLY A 112 -0.70 -7.74 -16.31
N ALA A 113 -0.17 -7.46 -15.11
CA ALA A 113 -0.70 -8.00 -13.85
C ALA A 113 -2.15 -7.55 -13.61
N LEU A 114 -2.43 -6.25 -13.72
CA LEU A 114 -3.78 -5.70 -13.52
C LEU A 114 -4.78 -6.24 -14.54
N CYS A 115 -4.44 -6.23 -15.83
CA CYS A 115 -5.30 -6.75 -16.88
C CYS A 115 -5.56 -8.25 -16.74
N GLY A 116 -4.55 -9.03 -16.36
CA GLY A 116 -4.67 -10.47 -16.11
C GLY A 116 -5.65 -10.77 -14.98
N ILE A 117 -5.47 -10.11 -13.83
CA ILE A 117 -6.37 -10.25 -12.67
C ILE A 117 -7.79 -9.86 -13.04
N ILE A 118 -7.99 -8.71 -13.68
CA ILE A 118 -9.34 -8.24 -14.07
C ILE A 118 -10.00 -9.25 -15.03
N ARG A 119 -9.26 -9.75 -16.02
CA ARG A 119 -9.76 -10.75 -16.97
C ARG A 119 -10.25 -12.01 -16.27
N GLU A 120 -9.42 -12.59 -15.40
CA GLU A 120 -9.79 -13.80 -14.64
C GLU A 120 -11.03 -13.56 -13.77
N GLN A 121 -11.10 -12.42 -13.09
CA GLN A 121 -12.22 -12.06 -12.23
C GLN A 121 -13.54 -11.82 -13.00
N VAL A 122 -13.47 -11.28 -14.22
CA VAL A 122 -14.61 -11.15 -15.15
C VAL A 122 -15.08 -12.55 -15.57
N GLU A 123 -14.16 -13.38 -16.06
CA GLU A 123 -14.46 -14.70 -16.58
C GLU A 123 -15.11 -15.60 -15.52
N GLU A 124 -14.58 -15.63 -14.30
CA GLU A 124 -15.11 -16.47 -13.22
C GLU A 124 -16.52 -16.03 -12.80
N ARG A 125 -16.75 -14.73 -12.61
CA ARG A 125 -18.08 -14.21 -12.24
C ARG A 125 -19.10 -14.43 -13.35
N HIS A 126 -18.72 -14.18 -14.60
CA HIS A 126 -19.59 -14.41 -15.75
C HIS A 126 -19.95 -15.90 -15.88
N ARG A 127 -18.95 -16.79 -15.81
CA ARG A 127 -19.15 -18.24 -15.87
C ARG A 127 -20.09 -18.71 -14.76
N ARG A 128 -19.92 -18.21 -13.53
CA ARG A 128 -20.82 -18.51 -12.40
C ARG A 128 -22.25 -18.06 -12.70
N ALA A 129 -22.45 -16.82 -13.14
CA ALA A 129 -23.79 -16.31 -13.46
C ALA A 129 -24.45 -17.13 -14.57
N MET A 130 -23.69 -17.53 -15.61
CA MET A 130 -24.25 -18.33 -16.71
C MET A 130 -24.63 -19.75 -16.27
N ARG A 131 -23.84 -20.41 -15.41
CA ARG A 131 -24.24 -21.71 -14.83
C ARG A 131 -25.54 -21.62 -14.04
N LEU A 132 -25.70 -20.59 -13.20
CA LEU A 132 -26.93 -20.40 -12.43
C LEU A 132 -28.13 -20.06 -13.31
N LYS A 133 -27.88 -19.38 -14.45
CA LYS A 133 -28.92 -19.04 -15.42
C LYS A 133 -29.60 -20.28 -16.00
N GLU A 134 -28.87 -21.38 -16.18
CA GLU A 134 -29.39 -22.65 -16.73
C GLU A 134 -30.53 -23.21 -15.87
N HIS A 135 -30.49 -22.98 -14.55
CA HIS A 135 -31.48 -23.44 -13.58
C HIS A 135 -32.47 -22.36 -13.13
N ALA A 136 -32.37 -21.13 -13.66
CA ALA A 136 -33.13 -19.98 -13.14
C ALA A 136 -34.66 -20.12 -13.30
N THR A 137 -35.15 -21.05 -14.11
CA THR A 137 -36.59 -21.34 -14.26
C THR A 137 -37.10 -22.42 -13.30
N GLU A 138 -36.24 -23.04 -12.49
CA GLU A 138 -36.57 -24.13 -11.57
C GLU A 138 -37.16 -23.65 -10.23
N GLY A 139 -37.82 -22.49 -10.26
CA GLY A 139 -38.47 -21.87 -9.10
C GLY A 139 -37.79 -20.58 -8.64
N VAL A 140 -38.43 -19.94 -7.66
CA VAL A 140 -38.05 -18.59 -7.21
C VAL A 140 -36.66 -18.57 -6.57
N ASP A 141 -36.27 -19.62 -5.87
CA ASP A 141 -34.97 -19.64 -5.19
C ASP A 141 -33.80 -19.79 -6.17
N ALA A 142 -33.91 -20.68 -7.17
CA ALA A 142 -32.92 -20.77 -8.25
C ALA A 142 -32.84 -19.46 -9.07
N ALA A 143 -33.98 -18.80 -9.31
CA ALA A 143 -34.02 -17.48 -9.95
C ALA A 143 -33.29 -16.42 -9.12
N ARG A 144 -33.43 -16.44 -7.78
CA ARG A 144 -32.74 -15.51 -6.87
C ARG A 144 -31.23 -15.69 -6.91
N GLU A 145 -30.74 -16.93 -6.92
CA GLU A 145 -29.28 -17.18 -7.02
C GLU A 145 -28.68 -16.62 -8.31
N PHE A 146 -29.36 -16.81 -9.44
CA PHE A 146 -28.95 -16.21 -10.72
C PHE A 146 -28.95 -14.68 -10.66
N VAL A 147 -30.00 -14.08 -10.09
CA VAL A 147 -30.10 -12.62 -9.95
C VAL A 147 -28.97 -12.08 -9.07
N GLU A 148 -28.69 -12.71 -7.93
CA GLU A 148 -27.60 -12.31 -7.04
C GLU A 148 -26.24 -12.35 -7.74
N ALA A 149 -25.94 -13.45 -8.44
CA ALA A 149 -24.68 -13.58 -9.18
C ALA A 149 -24.55 -12.54 -10.30
N SER A 150 -25.64 -12.27 -11.01
CA SER A 150 -25.68 -11.30 -12.11
C SER A 150 -25.49 -9.87 -11.62
N LEU A 151 -26.22 -9.46 -10.57
CA LEU A 151 -26.06 -8.15 -9.95
C LEU A 151 -24.68 -8.01 -9.30
N GLY A 152 -24.16 -9.08 -8.69
CA GLY A 152 -22.81 -9.10 -8.13
C GLY A 152 -21.73 -8.81 -9.18
N LEU A 153 -21.83 -9.41 -10.37
CA LEU A 153 -20.95 -9.10 -11.50
C LEU A 153 -21.07 -7.63 -11.93
N GLN A 154 -22.29 -7.12 -12.11
CA GLN A 154 -22.52 -5.74 -12.55
C GLN A 154 -21.98 -4.71 -11.54
N VAL A 155 -22.28 -4.91 -10.25
CA VAL A 155 -21.81 -4.02 -9.17
C VAL A 155 -20.29 -4.05 -9.09
N TRP A 156 -19.66 -5.22 -9.18
CA TRP A 156 -18.21 -5.34 -9.16
C TRP A 156 -17.57 -4.64 -10.37
N ALA A 157 -18.08 -4.88 -11.59
CA ALA A 157 -17.56 -4.26 -12.80
C ALA A 157 -17.67 -2.72 -12.76
N HIS A 158 -18.78 -2.20 -12.24
CA HIS A 158 -18.96 -0.76 -12.04
C HIS A 158 -17.97 -0.16 -11.05
N ARG A 159 -17.65 -0.89 -9.96
CA ARG A 159 -16.62 -0.45 -9.00
C ARG A 159 -15.24 -0.41 -9.64
N VAL A 160 -14.88 -1.43 -10.43
CA VAL A 160 -13.61 -1.44 -11.18
C VAL A 160 -13.54 -0.24 -12.13
N TYR A 161 -14.58 -0.01 -12.93
CA TYR A 161 -14.67 1.15 -13.82
C TYR A 161 -14.46 2.46 -13.07
N LYS A 162 -15.21 2.69 -11.99
CA LYS A 162 -15.10 3.91 -11.17
C LYS A 162 -13.69 4.14 -10.64
N GLN A 163 -13.01 3.08 -10.20
CA GLN A 163 -11.63 3.22 -9.72
C GLN A 163 -10.64 3.46 -10.86
N ALA A 164 -10.84 2.84 -12.03
CA ALA A 164 -9.97 3.01 -13.19
C ALA A 164 -10.00 4.42 -13.78
N ILE A 165 -11.13 5.12 -13.68
CA ILE A 165 -11.29 6.49 -14.20
C ILE A 165 -11.22 7.57 -13.11
N ALA A 166 -10.94 7.20 -11.86
CA ALA A 166 -10.82 8.15 -10.78
C ALA A 166 -9.61 9.06 -11.02
N VAL A 167 -9.78 10.38 -10.83
CA VAL A 167 -8.67 11.33 -10.90
C VAL A 167 -7.76 11.10 -9.68
N PRO A 168 -6.44 10.88 -9.84
CA PRO A 168 -5.52 10.80 -8.71
C PRO A 168 -5.59 12.10 -7.90
N HIS A 169 -5.51 11.99 -6.57
CA HIS A 169 -5.62 13.07 -5.58
C HIS A 169 -5.32 14.47 -6.13
N ALA A 170 -6.27 15.40 -5.96
CA ALA A 170 -6.04 16.82 -6.26
C ALA A 170 -4.81 17.31 -5.47
N PRO A 171 -3.90 18.08 -6.09
CA PRO A 171 -2.74 18.58 -5.38
C PRO A 171 -3.20 19.40 -4.17
N THR A 172 -2.70 19.04 -2.99
CA THR A 172 -2.79 19.88 -1.80
C THR A 172 -2.20 21.24 -2.18
N ARG A 173 -3.05 22.27 -2.17
CA ARG A 173 -2.60 23.65 -2.36
C ARG A 173 -1.56 23.93 -1.27
N ARG A 174 -0.31 24.11 -1.66
CA ARG A 174 0.68 24.76 -0.81
C ARG A 174 0.18 26.19 -0.58
N SER A 175 -0.22 26.51 0.64
CA SER A 175 -0.53 27.87 1.09
C SER A 175 0.74 28.61 1.42
#